data_AF-P97953-F1
#
_entry.id   AF-P97953-F1
#
_cell.length_a   1.000
_cell.length_b   1.000
_cell.length_c   1.000
_cell.angle_alpha   90.00
_cell.angle_beta   90.00
_cell.angle_gamma   90.00
#
_symmetry.space_group_name_H-M   'P 1'
#
loop_
_entity.id
_entity.type
_entity.pdbx_description
1 polymer ?
#
loop_
_entity_poly.entity_id
_entity_poly.type
_entity_poly.pdbx_seq_one_letter_code
_entity_poly.pdbx_strand_id
1 'polypeptide(L)'
;MHLLCFLSLACSLLAAALIPSPREAPATVAAFESGLGFSEAEPDGGEVKAFEGKDLEEQLRSVSSVDELMSVLYPDYWKMYKCQLRKGGWQQPTLNTRTGDSVKFAAAHYNTEILKSIDNEWRKTQCMPREVCIDVGKEFGAATNTFFKPPCVSVYRCGGCCNSEGLQCMNTSTGYLSKTLFEITVPLSQGPKPVTISFANHTSCRCMSKLDVYRQVHSIIRRSLPATLPQCQAANKTCPTNYVWNNYMCRCLAQQDFIFYSNVEDDSTNGFHDVCGPNKELDEDTCQCVCKGGLRPSSCGPHKELDRDSCQCVCKNKLFPNSCGANREFDENTCQCVCKRTCPRNQPLNPGKCACECTENTQKCFLKGKKFHHQTCSCYRRPCANRLKHCDPGLSFSEEVCRCVPSYWKRPHLN
;
A
#
# COMPACT_ATOMS: atom_id res chain seq x y z
N MET A 1 -59.40 -67.15 -16.82
CA MET A 1 -59.36 -66.33 -15.59
C MET A 1 -58.29 -65.27 -15.77
N HIS A 2 -58.69 -64.00 -15.75
CA HIS A 2 -57.79 -62.85 -15.80
C HIS A 2 -56.87 -62.83 -14.57
N LEU A 3 -55.59 -62.50 -14.74
CA LEU A 3 -54.94 -61.40 -14.03
C LEU A 3 -53.50 -61.22 -14.52
N LEU A 4 -53.28 -60.05 -15.10
CA LEU A 4 -51.99 -59.46 -15.47
C LEU A 4 -51.14 -59.27 -14.21
N CYS A 5 -49.96 -59.88 -14.17
CA CYS A 5 -48.92 -59.59 -13.17
C CYS A 5 -47.76 -58.89 -13.88
N PHE A 6 -47.73 -57.56 -13.73
CA PHE A 6 -46.59 -56.71 -14.07
C PHE A 6 -45.49 -56.94 -13.03
N LEU A 7 -44.42 -57.64 -13.39
CA LEU A 7 -43.20 -57.71 -12.59
C LEU A 7 -42.13 -56.84 -13.24
N SER A 8 -41.89 -55.71 -12.60
CA SER A 8 -40.83 -54.74 -12.88
C SER A 8 -39.47 -55.39 -12.58
N LEU A 9 -38.73 -55.77 -13.62
CA LEU A 9 -37.32 -56.16 -13.51
C LEU A 9 -36.46 -54.89 -13.43
N ALA A 10 -36.09 -54.52 -12.20
CA ALA A 10 -34.92 -53.69 -11.95
C ALA A 10 -33.75 -54.62 -11.61
N CYS A 11 -32.92 -54.97 -12.60
CA CYS A 11 -31.70 -55.74 -12.36
C CYS A 11 -30.72 -55.52 -13.51
N SER A 12 -29.51 -55.04 -13.20
CA SER A 12 -28.21 -55.27 -13.87
C SER A 12 -27.28 -54.12 -13.46
N LEU A 13 -26.54 -54.22 -12.36
CA LEU A 13 -25.25 -54.91 -12.19
C LEU A 13 -24.09 -54.28 -12.98
N LEU A 14 -23.27 -53.58 -12.20
CA LEU A 14 -21.81 -53.44 -12.27
C LEU A 14 -21.11 -54.40 -13.26
N ALA A 15 -20.37 -53.85 -14.22
CA ALA A 15 -19.29 -54.55 -14.91
C ALA A 15 -18.08 -53.61 -15.04
N ALA A 16 -16.97 -54.09 -14.50
CA ALA A 16 -15.70 -53.40 -14.34
C ALA A 16 -15.07 -53.01 -15.68
N ALA A 17 -14.68 -51.73 -15.82
CA ALA A 17 -13.88 -51.24 -16.93
C ALA A 17 -12.42 -51.64 -16.71
N LEU A 18 -11.93 -52.53 -17.58
CA LEU A 18 -10.54 -52.97 -17.66
C LEU A 18 -9.64 -51.83 -18.15
N ILE A 19 -8.52 -51.67 -17.44
CA ILE A 19 -7.43 -50.72 -17.68
C ILE A 19 -6.76 -51.02 -19.03
N PRO A 20 -6.66 -50.05 -19.95
CA PRO A 20 -5.88 -50.20 -21.18
C PRO A 20 -4.40 -49.89 -20.95
N SER A 21 -3.54 -50.83 -21.37
CA SER A 21 -2.07 -50.69 -21.38
C SER A 21 -1.58 -49.59 -22.32
N PRO A 22 -0.45 -48.93 -22.01
CA PRO A 22 -0.03 -47.69 -22.65
C PRO A 22 0.78 -47.94 -23.93
N ARG A 23 0.54 -47.12 -24.95
CA ARG A 23 1.33 -47.05 -26.19
C ARG A 23 2.41 -45.99 -26.08
N GLU A 24 3.58 -46.38 -26.55
CA GLU A 24 4.87 -45.69 -26.59
C GLU A 24 4.80 -44.30 -27.25
N ALA A 25 5.44 -43.32 -26.61
CA ALA A 25 5.78 -42.02 -27.19
C ALA A 25 7.31 -41.91 -27.24
N PRO A 26 7.92 -41.60 -28.40
CA PRO A 26 9.35 -41.42 -28.52
C PRO A 26 9.78 -39.94 -28.45
N ALA A 27 11.10 -39.76 -28.36
CA ALA A 27 11.89 -38.53 -28.40
C ALA A 27 12.16 -37.84 -27.05
N THR A 28 13.04 -38.50 -26.31
CA THR A 28 13.95 -37.97 -25.30
C THR A 28 14.71 -36.73 -25.79
N VAL A 29 14.69 -35.65 -25.01
CA VAL A 29 15.74 -34.61 -25.05
C VAL A 29 16.29 -34.51 -23.63
N ALA A 30 17.59 -34.75 -23.51
CA ALA A 30 18.32 -35.00 -22.27
C ALA A 30 18.34 -33.77 -21.35
N ALA A 31 17.79 -33.93 -20.13
CA ALA A 31 18.04 -33.03 -19.02
C ALA A 31 19.23 -33.57 -18.22
N PHE A 32 20.25 -32.74 -18.09
CA PHE A 32 21.53 -33.04 -17.47
C PHE A 32 21.36 -33.14 -15.95
N GLU A 33 21.53 -34.33 -15.38
CA GLU A 33 21.58 -34.56 -13.94
C GLU A 33 22.87 -33.94 -13.37
N SER A 34 22.72 -33.08 -12.37
CA SER A 34 23.81 -32.69 -11.48
C SER A 34 23.34 -32.96 -10.07
N GLY A 35 23.60 -34.18 -9.61
CA GLY A 35 23.39 -34.58 -8.23
C GLY A 35 24.43 -33.92 -7.33
N LEU A 36 23.97 -33.11 -6.39
CA LEU A 36 24.71 -32.76 -5.19
C LEU A 36 23.79 -33.05 -4.01
N GLY A 37 23.96 -34.23 -3.42
CA GLY A 37 23.35 -34.59 -2.16
C GLY A 37 23.95 -33.74 -1.04
N PHE A 38 23.10 -33.08 -0.27
CA PHE A 38 23.46 -32.50 1.01
C PHE A 38 22.47 -32.99 2.05
N SER A 39 23.00 -33.69 3.04
CA SER A 39 22.27 -34.42 4.06
C SER A 39 21.44 -33.50 4.94
N GLU A 40 20.25 -34.00 5.27
CA GLU A 40 19.26 -33.43 6.17
C GLU A 40 19.84 -33.26 7.58
N ALA A 41 19.84 -32.01 8.06
CA ALA A 41 20.02 -31.71 9.48
C ALA A 41 18.87 -30.78 9.88
N GLU A 42 17.89 -31.36 10.56
CA GLU A 42 16.75 -30.68 11.16
C GLU A 42 17.22 -29.68 12.24
N PRO A 43 16.82 -28.41 12.17
CA PRO A 43 16.80 -27.52 13.31
C PRO A 43 15.36 -27.38 13.81
N ASP A 44 15.13 -27.96 14.97
CA ASP A 44 14.02 -27.69 15.87
C ASP A 44 14.02 -26.20 16.29
N GLY A 45 12.86 -25.55 16.22
CA GLY A 45 12.62 -24.19 16.71
C GLY A 45 12.37 -23.12 15.64
N GLY A 46 11.12 -22.97 15.19
CA GLY A 46 10.72 -21.80 14.40
C GLY A 46 9.38 -21.86 13.68
N GLU A 47 8.28 -22.21 14.36
CA GLU A 47 6.92 -22.25 13.74
C GLU A 47 6.43 -20.91 13.16
N VAL A 48 7.06 -19.78 13.48
CA VAL A 48 6.65 -18.47 12.96
C VAL A 48 7.14 -18.23 11.52
N LYS A 49 8.30 -18.76 11.12
CA LYS A 49 8.83 -18.57 9.74
C LYS A 49 8.23 -19.52 8.71
N ALA A 50 7.79 -20.71 9.16
CA ALA A 50 7.16 -21.69 8.27
C ALA A 50 5.78 -21.22 7.77
N PHE A 51 5.09 -20.38 8.53
CA PHE A 51 3.78 -19.85 8.14
C PHE A 51 3.89 -18.85 6.99
N GLU A 52 4.85 -17.91 7.05
CA GLU A 52 5.11 -16.96 5.95
C GLU A 52 5.52 -17.66 4.64
N GLY A 53 6.34 -18.71 4.73
CA GLY A 53 6.76 -19.47 3.55
C GLY A 53 5.61 -20.25 2.87
N LYS A 54 4.70 -20.84 3.67
CA LYS A 54 3.55 -21.58 3.14
C LYS A 54 2.53 -20.66 2.46
N ASP A 55 2.27 -19.50 3.05
CA ASP A 55 1.35 -18.52 2.47
C ASP A 55 1.90 -17.99 1.14
N LEU A 56 3.20 -17.69 1.06
CA LEU A 56 3.85 -17.27 -0.17
C LEU A 56 3.82 -18.36 -1.24
N GLU A 57 4.05 -19.62 -0.88
CA GLU A 57 3.97 -20.74 -1.84
C GLU A 57 2.56 -20.89 -2.43
N GLU A 58 1.53 -20.87 -1.58
CA GLU A 58 0.14 -20.95 -2.02
C GLU A 58 -0.22 -19.74 -2.91
N GLN A 59 0.25 -18.55 -2.54
CA GLN A 59 0.09 -17.35 -3.34
C GLN A 59 0.73 -17.53 -4.73
N LEU A 60 1.99 -17.96 -4.81
CA LEU A 60 2.69 -18.21 -6.08
C LEU A 60 2.00 -19.27 -6.95
N ARG A 61 1.43 -20.31 -6.35
CA ARG A 61 0.65 -21.33 -7.08
C ARG A 61 -0.68 -20.78 -7.60
N SER A 62 -1.28 -19.81 -6.91
CA SER A 62 -2.57 -19.22 -7.30
C SER A 62 -2.48 -18.18 -8.42
N VAL A 63 -1.30 -17.59 -8.63
CA VAL A 63 -1.04 -16.53 -9.61
C VAL A 63 -1.58 -16.87 -11.01
N SER A 64 -2.26 -15.91 -11.62
CA SER A 64 -2.98 -16.08 -12.88
C SER A 64 -2.39 -15.34 -14.07
N SER A 65 -1.40 -14.48 -13.86
CA SER A 65 -0.79 -13.67 -14.91
C SER A 65 0.64 -13.27 -14.55
N VAL A 66 1.40 -12.83 -15.56
CA VAL A 66 2.73 -12.25 -15.33
C VAL A 66 2.65 -10.99 -14.47
N ASP A 67 1.60 -10.16 -14.64
CA ASP A 67 1.41 -8.95 -13.82
C ASP A 67 1.22 -9.29 -12.34
N GLU A 68 0.40 -10.29 -12.04
CA GLU A 68 0.19 -10.77 -10.68
C GLU A 68 1.48 -11.40 -10.13
N LEU A 69 2.18 -12.23 -10.91
CA LEU A 69 3.44 -12.85 -10.50
C LEU A 69 4.49 -11.83 -10.08
N MET A 70 4.69 -10.80 -10.91
CA MET A 70 5.68 -9.76 -10.65
C MET A 70 5.26 -8.88 -9.47
N SER A 71 3.95 -8.69 -9.25
CA SER A 71 3.44 -7.97 -8.08
C SER A 71 3.71 -8.72 -6.78
N VAL A 72 3.66 -10.06 -6.80
CA VAL A 72 3.98 -10.90 -5.63
C VAL A 72 5.48 -10.91 -5.36
N LEU A 73 6.31 -11.13 -6.38
CA LEU A 73 7.75 -11.29 -6.21
C LEU A 73 8.50 -9.98 -6.00
N TYR A 74 8.06 -8.91 -6.68
CA TYR A 74 8.77 -7.63 -6.74
C TYR A 74 7.79 -6.45 -6.73
N PRO A 75 6.98 -6.26 -5.68
CA PRO A 75 5.89 -5.29 -5.65
C PRO A 75 6.32 -3.87 -6.03
N ASP A 76 7.36 -3.33 -5.38
CA ASP A 76 7.78 -1.94 -5.58
C ASP A 76 8.43 -1.71 -6.94
N TYR A 77 9.28 -2.65 -7.36
CA TYR A 77 9.91 -2.60 -8.67
C TYR A 77 8.87 -2.71 -9.79
N TRP A 78 7.90 -3.62 -9.63
CA TRP A 78 6.86 -3.85 -10.62
C TRP A 78 5.92 -2.64 -10.77
N LYS A 79 5.56 -1.97 -9.67
CA LYS A 79 4.83 -0.70 -9.72
C LYS A 79 5.59 0.35 -10.53
N MET A 80 6.89 0.49 -10.30
CA MET A 80 7.73 1.42 -11.07
C MET A 80 7.81 1.03 -12.55
N TYR A 81 7.99 -0.25 -12.86
CA TYR A 81 8.04 -0.75 -14.23
C TYR A 81 6.73 -0.46 -14.99
N LYS A 82 5.57 -0.71 -14.37
CA LYS A 82 4.26 -0.34 -14.95
C LYS A 82 4.14 1.16 -15.20
N CYS A 83 4.64 1.97 -14.28
CA CYS A 83 4.69 3.42 -14.42
C CYS A 83 5.52 3.89 -15.62
N GLN A 84 6.65 3.24 -15.88
CA GLN A 84 7.48 3.51 -17.05
C GLN A 84 6.79 3.13 -18.36
N LEU A 85 6.11 1.99 -18.39
CA LEU A 85 5.32 1.55 -19.56
C LEU A 85 4.21 2.56 -19.91
N ARG A 86 3.51 3.11 -18.91
CA ARG A 86 2.49 4.15 -19.11
C ARG A 86 3.09 5.44 -19.68
N LYS A 87 4.30 5.83 -19.26
CA LYS A 87 5.00 7.03 -19.74
C LYS A 87 5.61 6.88 -21.14
N GLY A 88 5.53 5.71 -21.77
CA GLY A 88 5.89 5.50 -23.18
C GLY A 88 7.36 5.79 -23.54
N GLY A 89 8.26 5.89 -22.56
CA GLY A 89 9.62 6.39 -22.77
C GLY A 89 10.67 5.50 -22.10
N TRP A 90 11.28 4.61 -22.87
CA TRP A 90 12.61 4.10 -22.55
C TRP A 90 13.63 5.22 -22.78
N GLN A 91 13.75 6.14 -21.82
CA GLN A 91 15.08 6.64 -21.54
C GLN A 91 15.71 5.60 -20.64
N GLN A 92 16.58 4.76 -21.23
CA GLN A 92 17.63 4.12 -20.44
C GLN A 92 18.20 5.21 -19.52
N PRO A 93 18.36 4.95 -18.21
CA PRO A 93 18.93 5.94 -17.30
C PRO A 93 20.23 6.41 -17.93
N THR A 94 20.23 7.63 -18.43
CA THR A 94 21.39 8.22 -19.07
C THR A 94 22.45 8.27 -18.00
N LEU A 95 23.47 7.47 -18.24
CA LEU A 95 24.63 7.24 -17.40
C LEU A 95 25.33 8.56 -17.13
N ASN A 96 24.90 9.33 -16.13
CA ASN A 96 25.58 10.51 -15.62
C ASN A 96 25.17 10.77 -14.17
N THR A 97 25.45 9.81 -13.30
CA THR A 97 25.65 10.11 -11.88
C THR A 97 26.80 9.25 -11.40
N ARG A 98 27.98 9.88 -11.43
CA ARG A 98 29.27 9.33 -11.03
C ARG A 98 29.39 9.44 -9.51
N THR A 99 28.72 8.57 -8.75
CA THR A 99 29.04 8.33 -7.33
C THR A 99 28.22 7.18 -6.76
N GLY A 100 28.91 6.17 -6.23
CA GLY A 100 28.43 5.29 -5.16
C GLY A 100 27.62 4.07 -5.60
N ASP A 101 28.31 2.94 -5.69
CA ASP A 101 27.79 1.60 -5.38
C ASP A 101 26.64 1.08 -6.25
N SER A 102 27.06 0.59 -7.41
CA SER A 102 26.33 -0.33 -8.27
C SER A 102 26.06 -1.67 -7.56
N VAL A 103 25.16 -1.71 -6.59
CA VAL A 103 24.45 -2.95 -6.26
C VAL A 103 23.21 -2.99 -7.15
N LYS A 104 23.46 -3.16 -8.45
CA LYS A 104 22.40 -3.45 -9.42
C LYS A 104 22.00 -4.90 -9.18
N PHE A 105 21.00 -5.12 -8.34
CA PHE A 105 20.47 -6.47 -8.09
C PHE A 105 20.01 -7.08 -9.41
N ALA A 106 20.69 -8.15 -9.83
CA ALA A 106 20.47 -8.82 -11.11
C ALA A 106 19.03 -9.32 -11.30
N ALA A 107 18.28 -9.52 -10.21
CA ALA A 107 16.91 -10.01 -10.22
C ALA A 107 15.91 -9.08 -10.93
N ALA A 108 16.16 -7.77 -10.96
CA ALA A 108 15.17 -6.80 -11.41
C ALA A 108 15.11 -6.60 -12.94
N HIS A 109 16.06 -7.14 -13.73
CA HIS A 109 16.14 -6.81 -15.16
C HIS A 109 15.67 -7.96 -16.08
N TYR A 110 14.53 -8.58 -15.80
CA TYR A 110 13.89 -9.45 -16.79
C TYR A 110 13.66 -8.66 -18.08
N ASN A 111 14.19 -9.16 -19.20
CA ASN A 111 13.96 -8.53 -20.49
C ASN A 111 12.44 -8.49 -20.76
N THR A 112 11.93 -7.32 -21.14
CA THR A 112 10.52 -7.10 -21.47
C THR A 112 10.01 -8.07 -22.53
N GLU A 113 10.88 -8.52 -23.44
CA GLU A 113 10.56 -9.52 -24.46
C GLU A 113 10.29 -10.90 -23.85
N ILE A 114 11.06 -11.28 -22.81
CA ILE A 114 10.85 -12.54 -22.08
C ILE A 114 9.51 -12.48 -21.35
N LEU A 115 9.23 -11.40 -20.63
CA LEU A 115 7.95 -11.23 -19.93
C LEU A 115 6.76 -11.28 -20.91
N LYS A 116 6.88 -10.61 -22.07
CA LYS A 116 5.87 -10.67 -23.14
C LYS A 116 5.70 -12.07 -23.72
N SER A 117 6.80 -12.81 -23.89
CA SER A 117 6.78 -14.18 -24.40
C SER A 117 6.04 -15.10 -23.41
N ILE A 118 6.35 -15.01 -22.13
CA ILE A 118 5.69 -15.77 -21.06
C ILE A 118 4.20 -15.40 -20.98
N ASP A 119 3.87 -14.10 -20.97
CA ASP A 119 2.49 -13.63 -20.91
C ASP A 119 1.64 -14.14 -22.10
N ASN A 120 2.20 -14.12 -23.30
CA ASN A 120 1.55 -14.66 -24.48
C ASN A 120 1.33 -16.17 -24.38
N GLU A 121 2.28 -16.91 -23.81
CA GLU A 121 2.12 -18.35 -23.59
C GLU A 121 1.07 -18.64 -22.51
N TRP A 122 1.04 -17.85 -21.44
CA TRP A 122 0.02 -17.93 -20.38
C TRP A 122 -1.39 -17.71 -20.96
N ARG A 123 -1.55 -16.65 -21.76
CA ARG A 123 -2.81 -16.33 -22.44
C ARG A 123 -3.23 -17.44 -23.44
N LYS A 124 -2.25 -18.11 -24.07
CA LYS A 124 -2.52 -19.23 -24.98
C LYS A 124 -2.87 -20.51 -24.27
N THR A 125 -2.50 -20.68 -23.00
CA THR A 125 -2.70 -21.92 -22.22
C THR A 125 -3.84 -21.81 -21.21
N GLN A 126 -4.38 -20.61 -20.95
CA GLN A 126 -5.50 -20.40 -20.02
C GLN A 126 -6.79 -21.18 -20.36
N CYS A 127 -7.64 -21.42 -19.35
CA CYS A 127 -8.94 -22.07 -19.51
C CYS A 127 -9.92 -21.25 -20.38
N MET A 128 -10.18 -21.71 -21.62
CA MET A 128 -11.13 -21.07 -22.55
C MET A 128 -11.72 -22.08 -23.55
N PRO A 129 -12.79 -21.74 -24.29
CA PRO A 129 -13.27 -22.57 -25.39
C PRO A 129 -12.20 -22.71 -26.47
N ARG A 130 -11.87 -23.94 -26.84
CA ARG A 130 -10.87 -24.28 -27.85
C ARG A 130 -11.47 -25.21 -28.88
N GLU A 131 -11.18 -24.93 -30.14
CA GLU A 131 -11.57 -25.80 -31.24
C GLU A 131 -10.84 -27.14 -31.12
N VAL A 132 -11.62 -28.22 -31.12
CA VAL A 132 -11.14 -29.60 -31.02
C VAL A 132 -11.83 -30.46 -32.06
N CYS A 133 -11.13 -31.50 -32.53
CA CYS A 133 -11.70 -32.51 -33.39
C CYS A 133 -12.29 -33.65 -32.54
N ILE A 134 -13.61 -33.82 -32.61
CA ILE A 134 -14.33 -34.87 -31.89
C ILE A 134 -14.66 -36.01 -32.84
N ASP A 135 -14.30 -37.23 -32.46
CA ASP A 135 -14.67 -38.48 -33.13
C ASP A 135 -16.17 -38.75 -32.90
N VAL A 136 -16.93 -38.73 -33.99
CA VAL A 136 -18.40 -38.84 -33.96
C VAL A 136 -18.84 -40.21 -33.48
N GLY A 137 -18.13 -41.27 -33.86
CA GLY A 137 -18.46 -42.63 -33.47
C GLY A 137 -18.30 -42.84 -31.96
N LYS A 138 -17.23 -42.27 -31.37
CA LYS A 138 -16.96 -42.36 -29.94
C LYS A 138 -17.90 -41.51 -29.10
N GLU A 139 -18.21 -40.29 -29.54
CA GLU A 139 -19.08 -39.36 -28.79
C GLU A 139 -20.52 -39.88 -28.66
N PHE A 140 -21.06 -40.51 -29.71
CA PHE A 140 -22.43 -41.03 -29.73
C PHE A 140 -22.51 -42.54 -29.48
N GLY A 141 -21.39 -43.22 -29.22
CA GLY A 141 -21.36 -44.66 -28.97
C GLY A 141 -21.91 -45.49 -30.14
N ALA A 142 -21.49 -45.18 -31.36
CA ALA A 142 -21.95 -45.87 -32.56
C ALA A 142 -21.62 -47.37 -32.51
N ALA A 143 -22.50 -48.19 -33.10
CA ALA A 143 -22.27 -49.62 -33.24
C ALA A 143 -20.97 -49.89 -34.01
N THR A 144 -20.28 -50.99 -33.71
CA THR A 144 -18.98 -51.32 -34.33
C THR A 144 -19.04 -51.49 -35.84
N ASN A 145 -20.23 -51.72 -36.39
CA ASN A 145 -20.48 -51.85 -37.82
C ASN A 145 -20.99 -50.56 -38.49
N THR A 146 -21.16 -49.47 -37.73
CA THR A 146 -21.60 -48.15 -38.23
C THR A 146 -20.48 -47.14 -38.05
N PHE A 147 -20.21 -46.35 -39.09
CA PHE A 147 -19.22 -45.28 -39.04
C PHE A 147 -19.67 -44.05 -39.81
N PHE A 148 -19.02 -42.91 -39.53
CA PHE A 148 -19.37 -41.62 -40.11
C PHE A 148 -18.29 -41.11 -41.08
N LYS A 149 -18.71 -40.34 -42.08
CA LYS A 149 -17.83 -39.58 -42.98
C LYS A 149 -18.25 -38.10 -43.06
N PRO A 150 -17.34 -37.16 -42.74
CA PRO A 150 -16.06 -37.36 -42.07
C PRO A 150 -16.22 -38.02 -40.68
N PRO A 151 -15.21 -38.75 -40.17
CA PRO A 151 -15.30 -39.43 -38.87
C PRO A 151 -15.18 -38.46 -37.70
N CYS A 152 -14.57 -37.29 -37.92
CA CYS A 152 -14.39 -36.26 -36.91
C CYS A 152 -15.05 -34.96 -37.34
N VAL A 153 -15.51 -34.19 -36.35
CA VAL A 153 -16.02 -32.83 -36.55
C VAL A 153 -15.31 -31.83 -35.65
N SER A 154 -15.15 -30.60 -36.14
CA SER A 154 -14.64 -29.49 -35.34
C SER A 154 -15.75 -28.88 -34.46
N VAL A 155 -15.54 -28.78 -33.15
CA VAL A 155 -16.40 -28.08 -32.18
C VAL A 155 -15.55 -27.40 -31.11
N TYR A 156 -16.11 -26.45 -30.36
CA TYR A 156 -15.42 -25.86 -29.22
C TYR A 156 -15.71 -26.66 -27.94
N ARG A 157 -14.66 -27.05 -27.23
CA ARG A 157 -14.72 -27.61 -25.88
C ARG A 157 -13.84 -26.79 -24.95
N CYS A 158 -14.11 -26.88 -23.66
CA CYS A 158 -13.29 -26.20 -22.67
C CYS A 158 -11.95 -26.91 -22.54
N GLY A 159 -10.86 -26.15 -22.61
CA GLY A 159 -9.52 -26.69 -22.46
C GLY A 159 -8.53 -25.60 -22.08
N GLY A 160 -7.33 -26.04 -21.70
CA GLY A 160 -6.31 -25.20 -21.08
C GLY A 160 -6.10 -25.57 -19.61
N CYS A 161 -5.25 -24.79 -18.96
CA CYS A 161 -4.82 -25.04 -17.59
C CYS A 161 -5.54 -24.11 -16.61
N CYS A 162 -5.62 -24.57 -15.36
CA CYS A 162 -6.01 -23.78 -14.20
C CYS A 162 -4.77 -23.61 -13.31
N ASN A 163 -4.69 -22.51 -12.56
CA ASN A 163 -3.49 -22.21 -11.76
C ASN A 163 -3.39 -23.11 -10.51
N SER A 164 -4.53 -23.56 -9.98
CA SER A 164 -4.58 -24.41 -8.79
C SER A 164 -4.89 -25.88 -9.14
N GLU A 165 -4.18 -26.81 -8.49
CA GLU A 165 -4.30 -28.27 -8.73
C GLU A 165 -5.70 -28.83 -8.44
N GLY A 166 -6.49 -28.17 -7.57
CA GLY A 166 -7.86 -28.55 -7.25
C GLY A 166 -8.93 -28.10 -8.25
N LEU A 167 -8.54 -27.39 -9.31
CA LEU A 167 -9.45 -26.79 -10.29
C LEU A 167 -9.38 -27.49 -11.63
N GLN A 168 -10.54 -27.70 -12.25
CA GLN A 168 -10.64 -28.24 -13.61
C GLN A 168 -11.35 -27.24 -14.53
N CYS A 169 -10.85 -27.10 -15.75
CA CYS A 169 -11.45 -26.22 -16.76
C CYS A 169 -12.75 -26.81 -17.30
N MET A 170 -13.89 -26.21 -16.96
CA MET A 170 -15.22 -26.73 -17.26
C MET A 170 -16.12 -25.68 -17.89
N ASN A 171 -17.15 -26.14 -18.60
CA ASN A 171 -18.11 -25.28 -19.27
C ASN A 171 -19.08 -24.64 -18.28
N THR A 172 -19.26 -23.34 -18.44
CA THR A 172 -20.30 -22.57 -17.74
C THR A 172 -21.53 -22.39 -18.62
N SER A 173 -21.35 -22.36 -19.94
CA SER A 173 -22.43 -22.33 -20.90
C SER A 173 -22.10 -23.20 -22.12
N THR A 174 -23.14 -23.81 -22.68
CA THR A 174 -23.06 -24.71 -23.83
C THR A 174 -24.19 -24.38 -24.79
N GLY A 175 -23.84 -24.14 -26.06
CA GLY A 175 -24.76 -24.14 -27.18
C GLY A 175 -24.72 -25.46 -27.94
N TYR A 176 -25.63 -25.67 -28.88
CA TYR A 176 -25.63 -26.86 -29.74
C TYR A 176 -25.50 -26.45 -31.21
N LEU A 177 -24.59 -27.11 -31.92
CA LEU A 177 -24.36 -26.88 -33.35
C LEU A 177 -24.69 -28.13 -34.14
N SER A 178 -25.51 -27.98 -35.17
CA SER A 178 -25.86 -29.07 -36.08
C SER A 178 -24.81 -29.20 -37.19
N LYS A 179 -24.37 -30.44 -37.48
CA LYS A 179 -23.48 -30.76 -38.59
C LYS A 179 -24.01 -31.95 -39.38
N THR A 180 -23.87 -31.91 -40.70
CA THR A 180 -24.33 -32.98 -41.59
C THR A 180 -23.17 -33.91 -41.95
N LEU A 181 -23.38 -35.21 -41.78
CA LEU A 181 -22.40 -36.28 -42.00
C LEU A 181 -23.03 -37.42 -42.80
N PHE A 182 -22.22 -38.27 -43.41
CA PHE A 182 -22.70 -39.55 -43.95
C PHE A 182 -22.58 -40.64 -42.91
N GLU A 183 -23.69 -41.29 -42.58
CA GLU A 183 -23.75 -42.52 -41.82
C GLU A 183 -23.68 -43.73 -42.77
N ILE A 184 -22.76 -44.65 -42.49
CA ILE A 184 -22.54 -45.86 -43.28
C ILE A 184 -22.55 -47.05 -42.33
N THR A 185 -23.40 -48.02 -42.59
CA THR A 185 -23.47 -49.28 -41.84
C THR A 185 -23.05 -50.44 -42.73
N VAL A 186 -22.19 -51.34 -42.22
CA VAL A 186 -21.64 -52.49 -42.93
C VAL A 186 -22.26 -53.79 -42.39
N PRO A 187 -22.63 -54.75 -43.25
CA PRO A 187 -22.58 -54.70 -44.72
C PRO A 187 -23.53 -53.65 -45.30
N LEU A 188 -23.17 -53.08 -46.44
CA LEU A 188 -23.92 -51.99 -47.09
C LEU A 188 -25.31 -52.51 -47.54
N SER A 189 -26.32 -52.30 -46.70
CA SER A 189 -27.73 -52.59 -47.02
C SER A 189 -28.38 -51.46 -47.83
N GLN A 190 -27.91 -50.24 -47.61
CA GLN A 190 -28.33 -49.01 -48.29
C GLN A 190 -27.12 -48.11 -48.54
N GLY A 191 -27.22 -47.19 -49.49
CA GLY A 191 -26.16 -46.20 -49.74
C GLY A 191 -25.89 -45.29 -48.53
N PRO A 192 -24.77 -44.52 -48.53
CA PRO A 192 -24.45 -43.60 -47.45
C PRO A 192 -25.60 -42.65 -47.14
N LYS A 193 -26.08 -42.64 -45.91
CA LYS A 193 -27.24 -41.84 -45.50
C LYS A 193 -26.78 -40.50 -44.94
N PRO A 194 -27.21 -39.35 -45.49
CA PRO A 194 -26.93 -38.05 -44.88
C PRO A 194 -27.73 -37.93 -43.57
N VAL A 195 -27.03 -37.67 -42.47
CA VAL A 195 -27.59 -37.46 -41.14
C VAL A 195 -27.11 -36.13 -40.57
N THR A 196 -28.01 -35.38 -39.94
CA THR A 196 -27.65 -34.16 -39.23
C THR A 196 -27.59 -34.45 -37.74
N ILE A 197 -26.42 -34.24 -37.14
CA ILE A 197 -26.14 -34.54 -35.74
C ILE A 197 -25.85 -33.23 -34.99
N SER A 198 -26.44 -33.05 -33.80
CA SER A 198 -26.20 -31.89 -32.94
C SER A 198 -25.06 -32.15 -31.96
N PHE A 199 -24.04 -31.30 -31.96
CA PHE A 199 -22.88 -31.39 -31.07
C PHE A 199 -22.92 -30.29 -30.02
N ALA A 200 -22.59 -30.64 -28.77
CA ALA A 200 -22.38 -29.69 -27.70
C ALA A 200 -21.15 -28.82 -27.99
N ASN A 201 -21.37 -27.51 -27.99
CA ASN A 201 -20.39 -26.48 -28.30
C ASN A 201 -20.26 -25.53 -27.10
N HIS A 202 -19.13 -25.56 -26.41
CA HIS A 202 -18.92 -24.76 -25.21
C HIS A 202 -18.70 -23.29 -25.60
N THR A 203 -19.51 -22.40 -25.03
CA THR A 203 -19.46 -20.95 -25.34
C THR A 203 -18.71 -20.15 -24.27
N SER A 204 -18.61 -20.67 -23.06
CA SER A 204 -17.78 -20.08 -22.00
C SER A 204 -17.25 -21.16 -21.06
N CYS A 205 -16.05 -20.94 -20.53
CA CYS A 205 -15.34 -21.86 -19.66
C CYS A 205 -14.85 -21.14 -18.41
N ARG A 206 -14.73 -21.85 -17.30
CA ARG A 206 -14.05 -21.36 -16.10
C ARG A 206 -13.37 -22.51 -15.35
N CYS A 207 -12.38 -22.18 -14.56
CA CYS A 207 -11.77 -23.11 -13.60
C CYS A 207 -12.71 -23.29 -12.41
N MET A 208 -13.09 -24.54 -12.13
CA MET A 208 -14.07 -24.88 -11.10
C MET A 208 -13.53 -26.01 -10.23
N SER A 209 -13.79 -25.92 -8.93
CA SER A 209 -13.55 -27.05 -8.01
C SER A 209 -14.66 -28.10 -8.15
N LYS A 210 -14.42 -29.30 -7.63
CA LYS A 210 -15.46 -30.35 -7.57
C LYS A 210 -16.74 -29.88 -6.87
N LEU A 211 -16.62 -29.04 -5.84
CA LEU A 211 -17.76 -28.47 -5.10
C LEU A 211 -18.53 -27.45 -5.94
N ASP A 212 -17.85 -26.66 -6.76
CA ASP A 212 -18.50 -25.66 -7.62
C ASP A 212 -19.34 -26.34 -8.71
N VAL A 213 -18.87 -27.46 -9.26
CA VAL A 213 -19.62 -28.26 -10.23
C VAL A 213 -20.93 -28.74 -9.61
N TYR A 214 -20.84 -29.30 -8.42
CA TYR A 214 -22.00 -29.76 -7.67
C TYR A 214 -23.01 -28.63 -7.46
N ARG A 215 -22.54 -27.43 -7.07
CA ARG A 215 -23.39 -26.24 -6.88
C ARG A 215 -24.01 -25.70 -8.18
N GLN A 216 -23.33 -25.84 -9.31
CA GLN A 216 -23.88 -25.39 -10.60
C GLN A 216 -25.02 -26.29 -11.08
N VAL A 217 -24.93 -27.60 -10.85
CA VAL A 217 -25.98 -28.57 -11.20
C VAL A 217 -27.13 -28.53 -10.19
N HIS A 218 -26.79 -28.41 -8.90
CA HIS A 218 -27.76 -28.32 -7.82
C HIS A 218 -27.86 -26.87 -7.38
N SER A 219 -28.83 -26.13 -7.94
CA SER A 219 -29.23 -24.88 -7.33
C SER A 219 -29.77 -25.19 -5.94
N ILE A 220 -28.94 -24.97 -4.91
CA ILE A 220 -29.41 -24.99 -3.53
C ILE A 220 -30.32 -23.77 -3.43
N ILE A 221 -31.63 -23.99 -3.55
CA ILE A 221 -32.64 -22.99 -3.24
C ILE A 221 -32.49 -22.71 -1.75
N ARG A 222 -31.60 -21.80 -1.41
CA ARG A 222 -31.61 -21.14 -0.12
C ARG A 222 -32.88 -20.31 -0.15
N ARG A 223 -33.97 -20.84 0.39
CA ARG A 223 -35.07 -20.00 0.84
C ARG A 223 -34.40 -18.99 1.75
N SER A 224 -34.28 -17.75 1.31
CA SER A 224 -33.94 -16.67 2.20
C SER A 224 -34.96 -16.75 3.32
N LEU A 225 -34.52 -17.16 4.51
CA LEU A 225 -35.23 -16.72 5.70
C LEU A 225 -35.32 -15.20 5.53
N PRO A 226 -36.52 -14.60 5.68
CA PRO A 226 -36.75 -13.20 5.34
C PRO A 226 -35.62 -12.39 5.92
N ALA A 227 -35.03 -11.53 5.08
CA ALA A 227 -33.87 -10.71 5.40
C ALA A 227 -34.21 -9.71 6.51
N THR A 228 -34.43 -10.21 7.72
CA THR A 228 -34.12 -9.49 8.92
C THR A 228 -32.60 -9.44 8.89
N LEU A 229 -32.09 -8.33 8.38
CA LEU A 229 -30.76 -7.78 8.68
C LEU A 229 -30.34 -8.31 10.06
N PRO A 230 -29.13 -8.88 10.26
CA PRO A 230 -28.72 -9.59 11.47
C PRO A 230 -28.72 -8.64 12.67
N GLN A 231 -29.91 -8.32 13.12
CA GLN A 231 -30.23 -7.48 14.24
C GLN A 231 -30.18 -8.46 15.38
N CYS A 232 -29.01 -8.50 16.02
CA CYS A 232 -28.73 -9.36 17.16
C CYS A 232 -29.99 -9.50 18.01
N GLN A 233 -30.61 -10.68 18.02
CA GLN A 233 -31.92 -10.91 18.65
C GLN A 233 -31.87 -10.83 20.18
N ALA A 234 -30.71 -10.55 20.77
CA ALA A 234 -30.52 -10.42 22.20
C ALA A 234 -30.92 -9.01 22.69
N ALA A 235 -31.88 -8.97 23.62
CA ALA A 235 -32.41 -7.73 24.20
C ALA A 235 -31.43 -6.99 25.14
N ASN A 236 -30.35 -7.62 25.58
CA ASN A 236 -29.39 -7.02 26.52
C ASN A 236 -28.09 -6.64 25.83
N LYS A 237 -28.03 -5.42 25.27
CA LYS A 237 -26.80 -4.80 24.73
C LYS A 237 -25.89 -4.23 25.82
N THR A 238 -26.22 -4.49 27.09
CA THR A 238 -25.47 -4.00 28.24
C THR A 238 -24.25 -4.88 28.46
N CYS A 239 -23.07 -4.37 28.11
CA CYS A 239 -21.81 -5.05 28.37
C CYS A 239 -21.29 -4.76 29.79
N PRO A 240 -20.58 -5.71 30.43
CA PRO A 240 -19.85 -5.46 31.66
C PRO A 240 -18.77 -4.38 31.47
N THR A 241 -18.33 -3.75 32.57
CA THR A 241 -17.27 -2.73 32.55
C THR A 241 -16.03 -3.23 31.81
N ASN A 242 -15.48 -2.40 30.90
CA ASN A 242 -14.36 -2.66 29.98
C ASN A 242 -14.66 -3.50 28.72
N TYR A 243 -15.94 -3.76 28.43
CA TYR A 243 -16.37 -4.45 27.22
C TYR A 243 -17.27 -3.58 26.35
N VAL A 244 -17.08 -3.65 25.03
CA VAL A 244 -17.82 -2.89 24.02
C VAL A 244 -18.63 -3.85 23.14
N TRP A 245 -19.92 -3.57 22.97
CA TRP A 245 -20.82 -4.40 22.15
C TRP A 245 -20.46 -4.27 20.66
N ASN A 246 -20.12 -5.39 20.01
CA ASN A 246 -19.86 -5.45 18.57
C ASN A 246 -21.10 -5.93 17.82
N ASN A 247 -21.67 -5.07 16.95
CA ASN A 247 -22.87 -5.38 16.16
C ASN A 247 -22.64 -6.41 15.05
N TYR A 248 -21.41 -6.57 14.56
CA TYR A 248 -21.08 -7.58 13.55
C TYR A 248 -20.92 -8.97 14.16
N MET A 249 -20.46 -9.04 15.41
CA MET A 249 -20.22 -10.30 16.12
C MET A 249 -21.33 -10.67 17.13
N CYS A 250 -22.29 -9.77 17.36
CA CYS A 250 -23.37 -9.93 18.34
C CYS A 250 -22.89 -10.36 19.74
N ARG A 251 -21.77 -9.79 20.21
CA ARG A 251 -21.19 -10.05 21.54
C ARG A 251 -20.39 -8.86 22.05
N CYS A 252 -20.19 -8.82 23.37
CA CYS A 252 -19.29 -7.88 24.04
C CYS A 252 -17.83 -8.30 23.82
N LEU A 253 -17.00 -7.42 23.27
CA LEU A 253 -15.56 -7.63 23.10
C LEU A 253 -14.80 -6.80 24.13
N ALA A 254 -13.68 -7.30 24.64
CA ALA A 254 -12.83 -6.53 25.54
C ALA A 254 -12.31 -5.30 24.78
N GLN A 255 -12.28 -4.13 25.41
CA GLN A 255 -11.84 -2.90 24.74
C GLN A 255 -10.39 -3.00 24.22
N GLN A 256 -9.59 -3.91 24.80
CA GLN A 256 -8.25 -4.24 24.33
C GLN A 256 -8.21 -4.94 22.96
N ASP A 257 -9.29 -5.60 22.53
CA ASP A 257 -9.38 -6.25 21.21
C ASP A 257 -9.70 -5.25 20.09
N PHE A 258 -9.99 -3.98 20.43
CA PHE A 258 -10.13 -2.88 19.48
C PHE A 258 -8.89 -2.02 19.35
N ILE A 259 -7.81 -2.34 20.07
CA ILE A 259 -6.49 -1.81 19.75
C ILE A 259 -6.02 -2.59 18.53
N PHE A 260 -6.51 -2.15 17.37
CA PHE A 260 -5.89 -2.45 16.09
C PHE A 260 -4.39 -2.27 16.27
N TYR A 261 -3.67 -3.37 16.06
CA TYR A 261 -2.23 -3.45 16.01
C TYR A 261 -1.72 -2.52 14.89
N SER A 262 -1.61 -1.24 15.18
CA SER A 262 -0.82 -0.29 14.41
C SER A 262 0.36 0.12 15.26
N ASN A 263 1.18 -0.86 15.64
CA ASN A 263 2.52 -0.68 16.20
C ASN A 263 3.29 -1.97 15.93
N VAL A 264 3.40 -2.31 14.65
CA VAL A 264 4.50 -3.16 14.20
C VAL A 264 5.65 -2.20 13.96
N GLU A 265 6.35 -1.86 15.04
CA GLU A 265 7.75 -1.40 14.94
C GLU A 265 8.56 -2.65 14.56
N ASP A 266 8.51 -3.04 13.28
CA ASP A 266 9.43 -4.02 12.73
C ASP A 266 10.75 -3.32 12.42
N ASP A 267 11.51 -3.12 13.48
CA ASP A 267 12.95 -2.86 13.45
C ASP A 267 13.69 -4.17 13.21
N SER A 268 13.50 -4.77 12.03
CA SER A 268 14.39 -5.83 11.55
C SER A 268 14.04 -6.29 10.13
N THR A 269 15.01 -6.14 9.22
CA THR A 269 15.14 -6.97 8.00
C THR A 269 14.03 -6.77 6.95
N ASN A 270 14.22 -5.91 5.95
CA ASN A 270 15.07 -6.25 4.83
C ASN A 270 15.45 -4.96 4.11
N GLY A 271 16.74 -4.77 3.83
CA GLY A 271 17.25 -3.74 2.93
C GLY A 271 16.83 -3.96 1.47
N PHE A 272 15.59 -4.39 1.23
CA PHE A 272 15.02 -4.66 -0.07
C PHE A 272 14.35 -3.39 -0.59
N HIS A 273 15.20 -2.43 -0.93
CA HIS A 273 15.00 -1.43 -1.98
C HIS A 273 13.62 -0.78 -2.10
N ASP A 274 13.31 0.17 -1.22
CA ASP A 274 12.39 1.27 -1.55
C ASP A 274 12.94 1.95 -2.82
N VAL A 275 12.32 1.67 -3.98
CA VAL A 275 12.68 2.24 -5.30
C VAL A 275 12.80 3.76 -5.27
N CYS A 276 12.07 4.36 -4.34
CA CYS A 276 11.91 5.79 -4.17
C CYS A 276 12.92 6.43 -3.20
N GLY A 277 13.77 5.61 -2.56
CA GLY A 277 14.62 6.02 -1.46
C GLY A 277 13.87 6.12 -0.12
N PRO A 278 14.58 6.45 0.98
CA PRO A 278 14.01 6.43 2.32
C PRO A 278 12.89 7.46 2.50
N ASN A 279 11.85 7.09 3.25
CA ASN A 279 10.66 7.92 3.56
C ASN A 279 9.86 8.40 2.34
N LYS A 280 10.01 7.77 1.18
CA LYS A 280 9.23 8.06 -0.01
C LYS A 280 8.50 6.83 -0.50
N GLU A 281 7.32 7.05 -1.06
CA GLU A 281 6.51 6.03 -1.73
C GLU A 281 6.22 6.46 -3.16
N LEU A 282 6.03 5.49 -4.04
CA LEU A 282 5.68 5.74 -5.43
C LEU A 282 4.18 6.01 -5.52
N ASP A 283 3.81 7.20 -5.97
CA ASP A 283 2.43 7.52 -6.33
C ASP A 283 2.07 6.82 -7.66
N GLU A 284 1.11 5.88 -7.62
CA GLU A 284 0.76 5.01 -8.75
C GLU A 284 0.08 5.75 -9.91
N ASP A 285 -0.53 6.90 -9.63
CA ASP A 285 -1.24 7.72 -10.62
C ASP A 285 -0.28 8.68 -11.34
N THR A 286 0.56 9.40 -10.61
CA THR A 286 1.51 10.36 -11.21
C THR A 286 2.86 9.72 -11.59
N CYS A 287 3.12 8.50 -11.11
CA CYS A 287 4.40 7.82 -11.23
C CYS A 287 5.55 8.71 -10.76
N GLN A 288 5.34 9.39 -9.62
CA GLN A 288 6.31 10.25 -8.95
C GLN A 288 6.58 9.73 -7.55
N CYS A 289 7.82 9.94 -7.13
CA CYS A 289 8.24 9.69 -5.77
C CYS A 289 7.75 10.80 -4.84
N VAL A 290 6.85 10.45 -3.91
CA VAL A 290 6.24 11.38 -2.95
C VAL A 290 6.59 10.97 -1.53
N CYS A 291 6.54 11.93 -0.61
CA CYS A 291 6.84 11.67 0.79
C CYS A 291 5.74 10.86 1.47
N LYS A 292 6.12 9.80 2.19
CA LYS A 292 5.19 8.96 2.97
C LYS A 292 4.39 9.81 3.96
N GLY A 293 3.12 9.46 4.19
CA GLY A 293 2.25 10.15 5.15
C GLY A 293 1.52 11.39 4.60
N GLY A 294 1.48 11.58 3.28
CA GLY A 294 0.71 12.67 2.66
C GLY A 294 1.30 14.06 2.90
N LEU A 295 2.59 14.15 3.22
CA LEU A 295 3.31 15.40 3.32
C LEU A 295 3.33 16.09 1.95
N ARG A 296 2.45 17.08 1.79
CA ARG A 296 2.38 17.95 0.61
C ARG A 296 3.08 19.26 0.92
N PRO A 297 3.48 20.04 -0.11
CA PRO A 297 4.01 21.39 0.10
C PRO A 297 3.08 22.29 0.93
N SER A 298 1.78 22.03 0.89
CA SER A 298 0.74 22.71 1.68
C SER A 298 0.68 22.27 3.14
N SER A 299 1.28 21.13 3.51
CA SER A 299 1.28 20.60 4.87
C SER A 299 2.32 21.29 5.76
N CYS A 300 3.29 22.00 5.18
CA CYS A 300 4.27 22.77 5.93
C CYS A 300 3.68 24.10 6.40
N GLY A 301 3.97 24.48 7.65
CA GLY A 301 3.49 25.74 8.26
C GLY A 301 4.00 27.01 7.56
N PRO A 302 3.51 28.20 7.94
CA PRO A 302 3.97 29.47 7.38
C PRO A 302 5.49 29.59 7.50
N HIS A 303 6.16 30.10 6.46
CA HIS A 303 7.63 30.22 6.33
C HIS A 303 8.44 28.92 6.13
N LYS A 304 7.80 27.75 6.14
CA LYS A 304 8.44 26.48 5.79
C LYS A 304 8.11 26.05 4.36
N GLU A 305 8.95 25.21 3.80
CA GLU A 305 8.74 24.53 2.53
C GLU A 305 9.17 23.06 2.67
N LEU A 306 8.51 22.17 1.94
CA LEU A 306 8.84 20.75 1.97
C LEU A 306 10.08 20.52 1.11
N ASP A 307 11.17 20.10 1.75
CA ASP A 307 12.32 19.57 1.03
C ASP A 307 11.96 18.18 0.48
N ARG A 308 11.94 18.07 -0.84
CA ARG A 308 11.52 16.85 -1.54
C ARG A 308 12.50 15.71 -1.37
N ASP A 309 13.77 15.98 -1.06
CA ASP A 309 14.80 14.95 -0.93
C ASP A 309 14.83 14.38 0.49
N SER A 310 14.71 15.20 1.53
CA SER A 310 14.63 14.72 2.92
C SER A 310 13.22 14.40 3.42
N CYS A 311 12.17 14.82 2.71
CA CYS A 311 10.78 14.77 3.18
C CYS A 311 10.52 15.51 4.49
N GLN A 312 11.30 16.57 4.75
CA GLN A 312 11.16 17.40 5.94
C GLN A 312 10.71 18.82 5.57
N CYS A 313 9.91 19.44 6.43
CA CYS A 313 9.55 20.85 6.29
C CYS A 313 10.72 21.72 6.78
N VAL A 314 11.49 22.27 5.83
CA VAL A 314 12.63 23.15 6.09
C VAL A 314 12.22 24.62 5.99
N CYS A 315 12.97 25.50 6.63
CA CYS A 315 12.72 26.94 6.57
C CYS A 315 13.16 27.54 5.24
N LYS A 316 12.30 28.36 4.60
CA LYS A 316 12.58 28.98 3.29
C LYS A 316 13.85 29.84 3.24
N ASN A 317 14.23 30.41 4.38
CA ASN A 317 15.45 31.22 4.51
C ASN A 317 16.72 30.41 4.74
N LYS A 318 16.64 29.06 4.72
CA LYS A 318 17.76 28.13 4.99
C LYS A 318 18.50 28.43 6.30
N LEU A 319 17.80 29.05 7.26
CA LEU A 319 18.36 29.39 8.56
C LEU A 319 18.34 28.13 9.43
N PHE A 320 19.50 27.67 9.85
CA PHE A 320 19.63 26.48 10.69
C PHE A 320 19.58 26.85 12.17
N PRO A 321 19.12 25.94 13.07
CA PRO A 321 19.09 26.20 14.51
C PRO A 321 20.45 26.67 15.07
N ASN A 322 21.54 26.13 14.54
CA ASN A 322 22.91 26.41 14.97
C ASN A 322 23.48 27.74 14.42
N SER A 323 22.75 28.42 13.53
CA SER A 323 23.19 29.70 12.95
C SER A 323 22.82 30.92 13.79
N CYS A 324 22.05 30.71 14.88
CA CYS A 324 21.68 31.78 15.78
C CYS A 324 22.87 32.21 16.66
N GLY A 325 23.18 33.51 16.66
CA GLY A 325 24.21 34.09 17.52
C GLY A 325 23.90 33.98 19.02
N ALA A 326 24.87 34.35 19.87
CA ALA A 326 24.77 34.21 21.32
C ALA A 326 23.49 34.83 21.92
N ASN A 327 22.82 34.09 22.82
CA ASN A 327 21.55 34.44 23.48
C ASN A 327 20.33 34.56 22.56
N ARG A 328 20.41 34.03 21.33
CA ARG A 328 19.27 33.90 20.43
C ARG A 328 18.93 32.43 20.28
N GLU A 329 17.65 32.11 20.40
CA GLU A 329 17.12 30.78 20.15
C GLU A 329 16.38 30.78 18.82
N PHE A 330 16.51 29.69 18.08
CA PHE A 330 15.80 29.52 16.82
C PHE A 330 14.33 29.18 17.11
N ASP A 331 13.43 30.04 16.66
CA ASP A 331 12.00 29.75 16.68
C ASP A 331 11.64 28.99 15.41
N GLU A 332 11.30 27.71 15.59
CA GLU A 332 10.99 26.79 14.51
C GLU A 332 9.75 27.22 13.71
N ASN A 333 8.78 27.89 14.33
CA ASN A 333 7.53 28.28 13.67
C ASN A 333 7.70 29.52 12.78
N THR A 334 8.51 30.48 13.20
CA THR A 334 8.76 31.71 12.43
C THR A 334 10.02 31.64 11.56
N CYS A 335 10.83 30.60 11.73
CA CYS A 335 12.14 30.45 11.09
C CYS A 335 13.08 31.63 11.38
N GLN A 336 13.02 32.21 12.58
CA GLN A 336 13.82 33.38 12.99
C GLN A 336 14.58 33.12 14.29
N CYS A 337 15.73 33.78 14.44
CA CYS A 337 16.47 33.79 15.69
C CYS A 337 15.88 34.84 16.65
N VAL A 338 15.14 34.38 17.66
CA VAL A 338 14.50 35.23 18.67
C VAL A 338 15.45 35.44 19.85
N CYS A 339 15.63 36.69 20.28
CA CYS A 339 16.46 36.98 21.44
C CYS A 339 15.78 36.51 22.74
N LYS A 340 16.46 35.66 23.51
CA LYS A 340 16.00 35.12 24.80
C LYS A 340 16.87 35.57 25.98
N ARG A 341 17.66 36.63 25.78
CA ARG A 341 18.54 37.18 26.80
C ARG A 341 17.73 37.70 27.99
N THR A 342 18.02 37.19 29.18
CA THR A 342 17.47 37.72 30.43
C THR A 342 18.24 38.97 30.83
N CYS A 343 17.54 40.09 31.04
CA CYS A 343 18.15 41.36 31.43
C CYS A 343 17.74 41.77 32.84
N PRO A 344 18.64 42.44 33.60
CA PRO A 344 18.29 42.98 34.90
C PRO A 344 17.24 44.09 34.74
N ARG A 345 16.39 44.28 35.77
CA ARG A 345 15.24 45.21 35.74
C ARG A 345 15.58 46.64 35.29
N ASN A 346 16.81 47.09 35.54
CA ASN A 346 17.26 48.46 35.22
C ASN A 346 17.83 48.61 33.79
N GLN A 347 18.01 47.52 33.05
CA GLN A 347 18.51 47.52 31.67
C GLN A 347 17.50 46.81 30.77
N PRO A 348 16.62 47.53 30.07
CA PRO A 348 15.71 46.88 29.13
C PRO A 348 16.48 46.15 28.02
N LEU A 349 15.89 45.05 27.54
CA LEU A 349 16.42 44.29 26.43
C LEU A 349 16.20 45.05 25.12
N ASN A 350 17.27 45.29 24.37
CA ASN A 350 17.15 45.70 22.96
C ASN A 350 17.05 44.44 22.08
N PRO A 351 15.88 44.18 21.45
CA PRO A 351 15.67 42.96 20.67
C PRO A 351 16.54 42.88 19.41
N GLY A 352 16.85 44.02 18.77
CA GLY A 352 17.64 44.04 17.53
C GLY A 352 19.10 43.62 17.75
N LYS A 353 19.72 44.13 18.82
CA LYS A 353 21.10 43.78 19.20
C LYS A 353 21.20 42.56 20.13
N CYS A 354 20.08 42.11 20.69
CA CYS A 354 20.04 41.08 21.73
C CYS A 354 20.98 41.39 22.91
N ALA A 355 20.96 42.64 23.37
CA ALA A 355 21.81 43.15 24.43
C ALA A 355 20.99 43.95 25.44
N CYS A 356 21.40 43.90 26.71
CA CYS A 356 20.81 44.71 27.77
C CYS A 356 21.53 46.07 27.76
N GLU A 357 20.80 47.14 27.47
CA GLU A 357 21.39 48.49 27.42
C GLU A 357 20.62 49.44 28.32
N CYS A 358 21.36 50.36 28.96
CA CYS A 358 20.73 51.42 29.74
C CYS A 358 20.02 52.40 28.79
N THR A 359 18.78 52.78 29.10
CA THR A 359 18.03 53.81 28.34
C THR A 359 18.68 55.19 28.44
N GLU A 360 19.20 55.48 29.62
CA GLU A 360 19.99 56.65 29.95
C GLU A 360 21.48 56.33 29.88
N ASN A 361 22.29 57.32 29.54
CA ASN A 361 23.75 57.22 29.51
C ASN A 361 24.37 58.47 30.14
N THR A 362 25.70 58.47 30.31
CA THR A 362 26.43 59.58 30.93
C THR A 362 26.14 60.92 30.27
N GLN A 363 26.08 60.96 28.93
CA GLN A 363 25.79 62.18 28.17
C GLN A 363 24.35 62.67 28.34
N LYS A 364 23.34 61.80 28.22
CA LYS A 364 21.93 62.15 28.42
C LYS A 364 21.69 62.67 29.84
N CYS A 365 22.27 62.03 30.85
CA CYS A 365 22.17 62.52 32.21
C CYS A 365 22.87 63.87 32.38
N PHE A 366 24.06 64.05 31.79
CA PHE A 366 24.79 65.31 31.82
C PHE A 366 24.00 66.45 31.18
N LEU A 367 23.39 66.24 30.02
CA LEU A 367 22.51 67.21 29.36
C LEU A 367 21.28 67.56 30.21
N LYS A 368 20.83 66.64 31.07
CA LYS A 368 19.76 66.87 32.07
C LYS A 368 20.28 67.51 33.37
N GLY A 369 21.55 67.88 33.46
CA GLY A 369 22.19 68.41 34.67
C GLY A 369 22.28 67.39 35.82
N LYS A 370 22.33 66.10 35.49
CA LYS A 370 22.38 64.98 36.45
C LYS A 370 23.63 64.13 36.22
N LYS A 371 24.04 63.35 37.22
CA LYS A 371 25.08 62.33 37.03
C LYS A 371 24.44 60.98 36.70
N PHE A 372 25.09 60.20 35.87
CA PHE A 372 24.65 58.85 35.55
C PHE A 372 25.13 57.87 36.62
N HIS A 373 24.23 57.01 37.10
CA HIS A 373 24.56 55.94 38.03
C HIS A 373 24.65 54.61 37.28
N HIS A 374 25.87 54.06 37.19
CA HIS A 374 26.15 52.87 36.38
C HIS A 374 25.35 51.63 36.81
N GLN A 375 25.17 51.38 38.11
CA GLN A 375 24.50 50.17 38.60
C GLN A 375 22.97 50.19 38.41
N THR A 376 22.37 51.38 38.37
CA THR A 376 20.91 51.55 38.26
C THR A 376 20.45 52.07 36.90
N CYS A 377 21.39 52.34 35.99
CA CYS A 377 21.12 52.93 34.68
C CYS A 377 20.24 54.19 34.74
N SER A 378 20.34 54.96 35.83
CA SER A 378 19.45 56.09 36.08
C SER A 378 20.23 57.38 36.30
N CYS A 379 19.60 58.50 35.97
CA CYS A 379 20.15 59.82 36.24
C CYS A 379 19.80 60.24 37.66
N TYR A 380 20.81 60.47 38.50
CA TYR A 380 20.63 60.97 39.86
C TYR A 380 21.22 62.38 40.00
N ARG A 381 20.63 63.18 40.88
CA ARG A 381 21.23 64.43 41.33
C ARG A 381 21.97 64.14 42.63
N ARG A 382 23.20 64.68 42.76
CA ARG A 382 23.89 64.62 44.04
C ARG A 382 23.16 65.53 45.03
N PRO A 383 23.00 65.10 46.30
CA PRO A 383 22.45 65.97 47.33
C PRO A 383 23.26 67.26 47.45
N CYS A 384 22.57 68.39 47.65
CA CYS A 384 23.23 69.67 47.90
C CYS A 384 23.96 69.60 49.25
N ALA A 385 25.29 69.69 49.25
CA ALA A 385 26.10 69.58 50.47
C ALA A 385 25.68 70.61 51.53
N ASN A 386 25.35 71.82 51.10
CA ASN A 386 24.96 72.94 51.96
C ASN A 386 23.51 73.35 51.71
N ARG A 387 22.56 72.48 52.02
CA ARG A 387 21.14 72.83 51.97
C ARG A 387 20.85 73.89 53.03
N LEU A 388 20.66 75.15 52.62
CA LEU A 388 20.17 76.19 53.51
C LEU A 388 18.79 75.77 54.05
N LYS A 389 18.64 75.77 55.38
CA LYS A 389 17.36 75.42 56.05
C LYS A 389 16.26 76.43 55.73
N HIS A 390 16.62 77.69 55.47
CA HIS A 390 15.68 78.77 55.21
C HIS A 390 16.23 79.67 54.10
N CYS A 391 15.35 80.06 53.18
CA CYS A 391 15.63 81.08 52.18
C CYS A 391 14.91 82.36 52.60
N ASP A 392 15.46 83.52 52.24
CA ASP A 392 14.83 84.81 52.55
C ASP A 392 13.44 84.92 51.88
N PRO A 393 12.52 85.77 52.42
CA PRO A 393 11.16 85.91 51.92
C PRO A 393 11.12 86.20 50.41
N GLY A 394 10.38 85.37 49.66
CA GLY A 394 10.26 85.47 48.20
C GLY A 394 11.23 84.56 47.41
N LEU A 395 12.22 83.94 48.08
CA LEU A 395 13.12 82.95 47.48
C LEU A 395 12.71 81.53 47.91
N SER A 396 12.96 80.56 47.04
CA SER A 396 12.75 79.14 47.30
C SER A 396 14.00 78.35 46.93
N PHE A 397 14.38 77.37 47.76
CA PHE A 397 15.55 76.55 47.50
C PHE A 397 15.30 75.67 46.26
N SER A 398 16.14 75.79 45.23
CA SER A 398 16.10 74.93 44.05
C SER A 398 17.13 73.82 44.18
N GLU A 399 16.67 72.57 44.14
CA GLU A 399 17.55 71.39 44.09
C GLU A 399 18.32 71.26 42.77
N GLU A 400 17.98 72.06 41.76
CA GLU A 400 18.64 72.02 40.45
C GLU A 400 19.97 72.77 40.46
N VAL A 401 20.02 73.88 41.21
CA VAL A 401 21.20 74.75 41.34
C VAL A 401 21.78 74.79 42.75
N CYS A 402 21.18 74.08 43.72
CA CYS A 402 21.60 74.00 45.12
C CYS A 402 21.70 75.37 45.83
N ARG A 403 20.81 76.31 45.50
CA ARG A 403 20.79 77.68 46.05
C ARG A 403 19.34 78.18 46.16
N CYS A 404 19.13 79.20 46.99
CA CYS A 404 17.87 79.93 47.02
C CYS A 404 17.72 80.74 45.72
N VAL A 405 16.65 80.46 44.96
CA VAL A 405 16.31 81.16 43.72
C VAL A 405 14.93 81.79 43.84
N PRO A 406 14.62 82.86 43.08
CA PRO A 406 13.32 83.51 43.20
C PRO A 406 12.18 82.52 42.96
N SER A 407 11.12 82.60 43.76
CA SER A 407 10.05 81.57 43.77
C SER A 407 9.38 81.37 42.41
N TYR A 408 9.33 82.40 41.57
CA TYR A 408 8.78 82.37 40.23
C TYR A 408 9.66 81.63 39.19
N TRP A 409 10.89 81.23 39.54
CA TRP A 409 11.75 80.39 38.69
C TRP A 409 11.45 78.88 38.82
N LYS A 410 10.64 78.45 39.79
CA LYS A 410 10.22 77.06 39.88
C LYS A 410 9.43 76.70 38.62
N ARG A 411 9.96 75.79 37.79
CA ARG A 411 9.16 75.19 36.71
C ARG A 411 7.95 74.51 37.35
N PRO A 412 6.71 74.76 36.88
CA PRO A 412 5.58 73.92 37.27
C PRO A 412 5.92 72.48 36.88
N HIS A 413 5.71 71.53 37.80
CA HIS A 413 5.82 70.12 37.50
C HIS A 413 4.81 69.80 36.38
N LEU A 414 5.27 69.71 35.12
CA LEU A 414 4.54 68.95 34.12
C LEU A 414 4.75 67.47 34.50
N ASN A 415 3.69 66.86 35.02
CA ASN A 415 3.58 65.40 35.07
C ASN A 415 3.33 64.86 33.67
#